data_AF-A0A7Y1GIR2-F1
#
_entry.id   AF-A0A7Y1GIR2-F1
#
_cell.length_a   1.000
_cell.length_b   1.000
_cell.length_c   1.000
_cell.angle_alpha   90.00
_cell.angle_beta   90.00
_cell.angle_gamma   90.00
#
_symmetry.space_group_name_H-M   'P 1'
#
loop_
_entity.id
_entity.type
_entity.pdbx_description
1 polymer ?
#
loop_
_entity_poly.entity_id
_entity_poly.type
_entity_poly.pdbx_seq_one_letter_code
_entity_poly.pdbx_strand_id
1 'polypeptide(L)'
;MTREQAQEVLLVALKHQDYQLSKPGVFVDGDLQDDSGQPPHPGYFDFSLGYNDPKAGATEYWGLFSVSTATGDVWEINSCKRLDGSELRALQGQIMARTGKTLADEEPQRQGLGCEDQP
;
A
#
# COMPACT_ATOMS: atom_id res chain seq x y z
N MET A 1 -2.31 -5.02 -12.52
CA MET A 1 -2.51 -3.61 -12.10
C MET A 1 -1.23 -2.83 -12.38
N THR A 2 -1.28 -1.55 -12.77
CA THR A 2 -0.07 -0.70 -12.88
C THR A 2 0.26 -0.05 -11.53
N ARG A 3 1.45 0.55 -11.38
CA ARG A 3 1.84 1.26 -10.15
C ARG A 3 0.93 2.45 -9.87
N GLU A 4 0.54 3.20 -10.90
CA GLU A 4 -0.38 4.33 -10.78
C GLU A 4 -1.77 3.87 -10.31
N GLN A 5 -2.25 2.73 -10.82
CA GLN A 5 -3.52 2.16 -10.37
C GLN A 5 -3.44 1.71 -8.90
N ALA A 6 -2.31 1.13 -8.47
CA ALA A 6 -2.09 0.75 -7.09
C ALA A 6 -2.01 1.97 -6.16
N GLN A 7 -1.43 3.08 -6.63
CA GLN A 7 -1.42 4.34 -5.89
C GLN A 7 -2.85 4.88 -5.69
N GLU A 8 -3.72 4.81 -6.70
CA GLU A 8 -5.13 5.21 -6.55
C GLU A 8 -5.88 4.32 -5.55
N VAL A 9 -5.62 3.01 -5.55
CA VAL A 9 -6.14 2.08 -4.52
C VAL A 9 -5.70 2.52 -3.12
N LEU A 10 -4.42 2.84 -2.95
CA LEU A 10 -3.89 3.33 -1.67
C LEU A 10 -4.55 4.65 -1.26
N LEU A 11 -4.71 5.60 -2.18
CA LEU A 11 -5.36 6.89 -1.88
C LEU A 11 -6.81 6.68 -1.41
N VAL A 12 -7.55 5.73 -1.99
CA VAL A 12 -8.88 5.35 -1.48
C VAL A 12 -8.78 4.76 -0.08
N ALA A 13 -7.82 3.87 0.18
CA ALA A 13 -7.61 3.28 1.50
C ALA A 13 -7.31 4.34 2.59
N LEU A 14 -6.44 5.31 2.26
CA LEU A 14 -5.98 6.35 3.19
C LEU A 14 -7.04 7.42 3.47
N LYS A 15 -8.01 7.65 2.57
CA LYS A 15 -9.13 8.58 2.81
C LYS A 15 -9.99 8.22 4.01
N HIS A 16 -10.04 6.93 4.35
CA HIS A 16 -10.80 6.41 5.50
C HIS A 16 -9.94 6.33 6.76
N GLN A 17 -8.70 6.78 6.71
CA GLN A 17 -7.79 6.91 7.85
C GLN A 17 -7.62 8.39 8.23
N ASP A 18 -7.04 8.66 9.41
CA ASP A 18 -6.85 10.02 9.92
C ASP A 18 -5.68 10.79 9.25
N TYR A 19 -5.24 10.36 8.06
CA TYR A 19 -4.15 11.02 7.33
C TYR A 19 -4.63 12.29 6.64
N GLN A 20 -3.89 13.39 6.85
CA GLN A 20 -4.17 14.68 6.22
C GLN A 20 -3.58 14.77 4.81
N LEU A 21 -4.10 13.96 3.87
CA LEU A 21 -3.55 13.84 2.51
C LEU A 21 -3.52 15.16 1.72
N SER A 22 -4.39 16.11 2.05
CA SER A 22 -4.45 17.43 1.39
C SER A 22 -3.54 18.48 2.03
N LYS A 23 -2.82 18.14 3.12
CA LYS A 23 -1.92 19.08 3.80
C LYS A 23 -0.73 19.39 2.89
N PRO A 24 -0.39 20.67 2.64
CA PRO A 24 0.79 21.02 1.85
C PRO A 24 2.06 20.39 2.41
N GLY A 25 2.86 19.76 1.54
CA GLY A 25 4.08 19.05 1.91
C GLY A 25 3.89 17.56 2.14
N VAL A 26 2.65 17.05 2.16
CA VAL A 26 2.36 15.61 2.18
C VAL A 26 2.50 15.04 0.77
N PHE A 27 3.10 13.85 0.67
CA PHE A 27 3.30 13.16 -0.60
C PHE A 27 3.19 11.64 -0.42
N VAL A 28 2.81 10.97 -1.51
CA VAL A 28 2.94 9.53 -1.65
C VAL A 28 4.07 9.29 -2.65
N ASP A 29 5.07 8.51 -2.23
CA ASP A 29 6.18 8.12 -3.08
C ASP A 29 6.09 6.61 -3.36
N GLY A 30 5.89 6.29 -4.64
CA GLY A 30 5.83 4.92 -5.13
C GLY A 30 7.10 4.43 -5.79
N ASP A 31 8.18 5.21 -5.87
CA ASP A 31 9.44 4.79 -6.52
C ASP A 31 10.33 3.96 -5.59
N LEU A 32 9.72 3.03 -4.87
CA LEU A 32 10.39 2.09 -3.99
C LEU A 32 10.80 0.85 -4.79
N GLN A 33 12.11 0.60 -4.85
CA GLN A 33 12.73 -0.45 -5.63
C GLN A 33 13.83 -1.15 -4.83
N ASP A 34 14.05 -2.43 -5.08
CA ASP A 34 15.22 -3.18 -4.62
C ASP A 34 16.47 -2.84 -5.46
N ASP A 35 17.61 -3.45 -5.12
CA ASP A 35 18.88 -3.25 -5.84
C ASP A 35 18.84 -3.65 -7.33
N SER A 36 17.81 -4.40 -7.74
CA SER A 36 17.58 -4.83 -9.12
C SER A 36 16.54 -3.98 -9.87
N GLY A 37 16.02 -2.93 -9.22
CA GLY A 37 14.99 -2.05 -9.79
C GLY A 37 13.57 -2.61 -9.74
N GLN A 38 13.33 -3.68 -8.97
CA GLN A 38 12.03 -4.34 -8.84
C GLN A 38 11.29 -3.91 -7.58
N PRO A 39 9.95 -4.06 -7.51
CA PRO A 39 9.22 -3.85 -6.26
C PRO A 39 9.78 -4.74 -5.13
N PRO A 40 10.02 -4.20 -3.92
CA PRO A 40 10.63 -4.94 -2.82
C PRO A 40 9.84 -6.19 -2.39
N HIS A 41 8.51 -6.13 -2.47
CA HIS A 41 7.62 -7.25 -2.13
C HIS A 41 6.99 -7.86 -3.39
N PRO A 42 7.33 -9.12 -3.75
CA PRO A 42 6.77 -9.78 -4.92
C PRO A 42 5.24 -9.82 -4.88
N GLY A 43 4.59 -9.38 -5.95
CA GLY A 43 3.12 -9.33 -6.05
C GLY A 43 2.50 -8.04 -5.51
N TYR A 44 3.30 -7.13 -4.94
CA TYR A 44 2.87 -5.85 -4.40
C TYR A 44 3.58 -4.68 -5.10
N PHE A 45 2.96 -3.50 -5.03
CA PHE A 45 3.66 -2.24 -5.18
C PHE A 45 3.72 -1.55 -3.81
N ASP A 46 4.91 -1.04 -3.47
CA ASP A 46 5.13 -0.35 -2.22
C ASP A 46 5.09 1.16 -2.39
N PHE A 47 4.59 1.84 -1.36
CA PHE A 47 4.43 3.27 -1.31
C PHE A 47 4.76 3.79 0.09
N SER A 48 5.54 4.86 0.16
CA SER A 48 5.71 5.61 1.42
C SER A 48 4.77 6.80 1.45
N LEU A 49 4.21 7.10 2.63
CA LEU A 49 3.50 8.35 2.91
C LEU A 49 4.44 9.24 3.71
N GLY A 50 4.82 10.38 3.14
CA GLY A 50 5.77 11.30 3.74
C GLY A 50 5.23 12.72 3.90
N TYR A 51 5.89 13.50 4.75
CA TYR A 51 5.61 14.90 5.00
C TYR A 51 6.90 15.70 5.11
N ASN A 52 6.99 16.76 4.32
CA ASN A 52 8.07 17.75 4.37
C ASN A 52 7.61 19.00 5.10
N ASP A 53 8.04 19.17 6.35
CA ASP A 53 7.91 20.43 7.10
C ASP A 53 9.10 21.34 6.77
N PRO A 54 8.89 22.58 6.28
CA PRO A 54 9.98 23.52 5.99
C PRO A 54 10.83 23.90 7.21
N LYS A 55 10.37 23.62 8.43
CA LYS A 55 11.12 23.85 9.69
C LYS A 55 11.86 22.60 10.18
N ALA A 56 11.58 21.43 9.63
CA ALA A 56 12.26 20.20 9.99
C ALA A 56 13.59 20.06 9.24
N GLY A 57 14.54 19.35 9.86
CA GLY A 57 15.83 19.02 9.23
C GLY A 57 15.80 17.81 8.31
N ALA A 58 14.67 17.08 8.25
CA ALA A 58 14.50 15.86 7.47
C ALA A 58 13.01 15.61 7.18
N THR A 59 12.75 14.76 6.17
CA THR A 59 11.42 14.22 5.86
C THR A 59 10.89 13.38 7.02
N GLU A 60 9.62 13.57 7.36
CA GLU A 60 8.89 12.68 8.27
C GLU A 60 8.11 11.64 7.46
N TYR A 61 8.27 10.36 7.77
CA TYR A 61 7.48 9.29 7.14
C TYR A 61 6.37 8.83 8.09
N TRP A 62 5.14 8.83 7.57
CA TRP A 62 3.92 8.52 8.32
C TRP A 62 3.42 7.08 8.11
N GLY A 63 3.98 6.37 7.12
CA GLY A 63 3.69 4.96 6.89
C GLY A 63 4.40 4.41 5.66
N LEU A 64 4.55 3.09 5.63
CA LEU A 64 5.00 2.32 4.48
C LEU A 64 3.91 1.29 4.16
N PHE A 65 3.41 1.34 2.92
CA PHE A 65 2.26 0.57 2.50
C PHE A 65 2.60 -0.35 1.35
N SER A 66 2.02 -1.55 1.35
CA SER A 66 2.07 -2.50 0.23
C SER A 66 0.67 -2.73 -0.32
N VAL A 67 0.52 -2.61 -1.64
CA VAL A 67 -0.74 -2.80 -2.36
C VAL A 67 -0.64 -4.00 -3.30
N SER A 68 -1.48 -5.01 -3.10
CA SER A 68 -1.47 -6.22 -3.94
C SER A 68 -1.87 -5.89 -5.36
N THR A 69 -1.06 -6.34 -6.32
CA THR A 69 -1.32 -6.24 -7.75
C THR A 69 -2.48 -7.13 -8.23
N ALA A 70 -2.86 -8.14 -7.43
CA ALA A 70 -3.81 -9.18 -7.78
C ALA A 70 -5.20 -8.95 -7.17
N THR A 71 -5.27 -8.42 -5.95
CA THR A 71 -6.51 -8.28 -5.16
C THR A 71 -6.81 -6.83 -4.77
N GLY A 72 -5.82 -5.93 -4.85
CA GLY A 72 -5.91 -4.60 -4.27
C GLY A 72 -5.88 -4.59 -2.74
N ASP A 73 -5.47 -5.68 -2.09
CA ASP A 73 -5.27 -5.71 -0.65
C ASP A 73 -4.22 -4.69 -0.22
N VAL A 74 -4.44 -4.00 0.90
CA VAL A 74 -3.57 -2.91 1.35
C VAL A 74 -3.12 -3.17 2.78
N TRP A 75 -1.82 -3.11 3.00
CA TRP A 75 -1.20 -3.24 4.32
C TRP A 75 -0.33 -2.03 4.61
N GLU A 76 -0.35 -1.54 5.84
CA GLU A 76 0.77 -0.77 6.40
C GLU A 76 1.71 -1.78 7.05
N ILE A 77 2.93 -1.89 6.52
CA ILE A 77 3.82 -3.03 6.78
C ILE A 77 4.78 -2.79 7.95
N ASN A 78 4.91 -1.57 8.46
CA ASN A 78 5.70 -1.32 9.67
C ASN A 78 4.92 -1.64 10.95
N SER A 79 3.62 -1.33 10.94
CA SER A 79 2.66 -1.60 12.02
C SER A 79 1.89 -2.90 11.82
N CYS A 80 2.09 -3.56 10.67
CA CYS A 80 1.41 -4.78 10.27
C CYS A 80 -0.11 -4.68 10.38
N LYS A 81 -0.65 -3.55 9.93
CA LYS A 81 -2.08 -3.28 9.90
C LYS A 81 -2.61 -3.43 8.49
N ARG A 82 -3.52 -4.37 8.30
CA ARG A 82 -4.34 -4.43 7.09
C ARG A 82 -5.33 -3.27 7.07
N LEU A 83 -5.31 -2.48 6.00
CA LEU A 83 -6.24 -1.37 5.83
C LEU A 83 -7.59 -1.89 5.34
N ASP A 84 -8.64 -1.22 5.78
CA ASP A 84 -10.01 -1.61 5.50
C ASP A 84 -10.91 -0.38 5.27
N GLY A 85 -12.14 -0.61 4.80
CA GLY A 85 -13.08 0.44 4.43
C GLY A 85 -14.08 -0.04 3.39
N SER A 86 -15.30 0.51 3.38
CA SER A 86 -16.34 0.06 2.44
C SER A 86 -15.98 0.33 0.98
N GLU A 87 -15.44 1.52 0.68
CA GLU A 87 -15.01 1.92 -0.66
C GLU A 87 -13.80 1.09 -1.13
N LEU A 88 -12.82 0.87 -0.24
CA LEU A 88 -11.68 0.00 -0.50
C LEU A 88 -12.13 -1.44 -0.81
N ARG A 89 -13.01 -2.01 0.01
CA ARG A 89 -13.56 -3.37 -0.22
C ARG A 89 -14.32 -3.48 -1.53
N ALA A 90 -15.06 -2.44 -1.92
CA ALA A 90 -15.74 -2.41 -3.22
C ALA A 90 -14.74 -2.42 -4.38
N LEU A 91 -13.68 -1.62 -4.29
CA LEU A 91 -12.61 -1.57 -5.30
C LEU A 91 -11.85 -2.90 -5.39
N GLN A 92 -11.50 -3.50 -4.24
CA GLN A 92 -10.89 -4.82 -4.15
C GLN A 92 -11.76 -5.90 -4.80
N GLY A 93 -13.08 -5.86 -4.58
CA GLY A 93 -14.04 -6.74 -5.24
C GLY A 93 -13.99 -6.64 -6.77
N GLN A 94 -13.90 -5.42 -7.31
CA GLN A 94 -13.77 -5.20 -8.76
C GLN A 94 -12.42 -5.71 -9.29
N ILE A 95 -11.33 -5.49 -8.56
CA ILE A 95 -10.00 -5.98 -8.92
C ILE A 95 -9.99 -7.51 -8.95
N MET A 96 -10.44 -8.16 -7.88
CA MET A 96 -10.54 -9.63 -7.79
C MET A 96 -11.43 -10.23 -8.89
N ALA A 97 -12.56 -9.57 -9.22
CA ALA A 97 -13.42 -10.01 -10.33
C ALA A 97 -12.71 -9.92 -11.69
N ARG A 98 -11.86 -8.91 -11.90
CA ARG A 98 -11.09 -8.73 -13.14
C ARG A 98 -9.90 -9.68 -13.23
N THR A 99 -9.20 -9.92 -12.12
CA THR A 99 -7.99 -10.76 -12.10
C THR A 99 -8.31 -12.25 -11.94
N GLY A 100 -9.51 -12.59 -11.45
CA GLY A 100 -9.87 -13.95 -11.07
C GLY A 100 -9.08 -14.47 -9.87
N LYS A 101 -8.45 -13.58 -9.10
CA LYS A 101 -7.65 -13.90 -7.91
C LYS A 101 -8.39 -13.56 -6.64
N THR A 102 -8.05 -14.28 -5.59
CA THR A 102 -8.57 -14.12 -4.23
C THR A 102 -7.41 -13.84 -3.26
N LEU A 103 -7.75 -13.42 -2.04
CA LEU A 103 -6.76 -13.24 -0.97
C LEU A 103 -6.02 -14.54 -0.62
N ALA A 104 -6.66 -15.71 -0.82
CA ALA A 104 -6.01 -16.99 -0.59
C ALA A 104 -4.93 -17.28 -1.65
N ASP A 105 -5.14 -16.84 -2.89
CA ASP A 105 -4.18 -17.08 -3.99
C ASP A 105 -2.86 -16.33 -3.80
N GLU A 106 -2.85 -15.26 -2.99
CA GLU A 106 -1.66 -14.44 -2.71
C GLU A 106 -1.07 -14.67 -1.32
N GLU A 107 -1.50 -15.71 -0.60
CA GLU A 107 -0.97 -16.03 0.73
C GLU A 107 0.57 -16.13 0.77
N PRO A 108 1.26 -16.80 -0.17
CA PRO A 108 2.73 -16.85 -0.15
C PRO A 108 3.38 -15.47 -0.30
N GLN A 109 2.80 -14.59 -1.12
CA GLN A 109 3.27 -13.22 -1.31
C GLN A 109 3.00 -12.37 -0.07
N ARG A 110 1.81 -12.53 0.55
CA ARG A 110 1.43 -11.81 1.76
C ARG A 110 2.28 -12.20 2.97
N GLN A 111 2.62 -13.48 3.11
CA GLN A 111 3.60 -13.93 4.11
C GLN A 111 4.96 -13.26 3.92
N GLY A 112 5.33 -12.96 2.67
CA GLY A 112 6.53 -12.19 2.33
C GLY A 112 6.55 -10.75 2.86
N LEU A 113 5.41 -10.20 3.31
CA LEU A 113 5.35 -8.90 3.99
C LEU A 113 5.82 -8.99 5.46
N GLY A 114 5.94 -10.19 6.02
CA GLY A 114 6.37 -10.39 7.41
C GLY A 114 5.35 -9.93 8.47
N CYS A 115 4.09 -9.73 8.07
CA CYS A 115 3.04 -9.17 8.93
C CYS A 115 1.96 -10.14 9.39
N GLU A 116 1.98 -11.37 8.89
CA GLU A 116 1.17 -12.46 9.41
C GLU A 116 2.13 -13.43 10.11
N ASP A 117 1.93 -13.64 11.41
CA ASP A 117 2.68 -14.64 12.17
C ASP A 117 2.52 -16.00 11.48
N GLN A 118 3.64 -16.63 11.10
CA GLN A 118 3.67 -18.09 11.07
C GLN A 118 3.61 -18.58 12.52
N PRO A 119 2.83 -19.65 12.80
CA PRO A 119 2.47 -20.08 14.16
C PRO A 119 3.65 -20.30 15.11
#